data_AF-A0A9Q4BXW7-F1
#
_entry.id   AF-A0A9Q4BXW7-F1
#
_cell.length_a   1.000
_cell.length_b   1.000
_cell.length_c   1.000
_cell.angle_alpha   90.00
_cell.angle_beta   90.00
_cell.angle_gamma   90.00
#
_symmetry.space_group_name_H-M   'P 1'
#
loop_
_entity.id
_entity.type
_entity.pdbx_description
1 polymer ?
#
loop_
_entity_poly.entity_id
_entity_poly.type
_entity_poly.pdbx_seq_one_letter_code
_entity_poly.pdbx_strand_id
1 'polypeptide(L)'
;MAEIAKPKGRPLEMMVLSDPYYVKYVIRRQSDTVGELKLKKEFKRLIAQFDEMKMNAECPNCGRPAKFLAYYKSTFFHELWCGECSPFWLEHFSGRMDIFNTYMSALDYVDSFCYGDRSLLKAIIRNLARLKGLSPKLNAREAK
;
A
#
# COMPACT_ATOMS: atom_id res chain seq x y z
N MET A 1 -8.63 -24.98 -16.61
CA MET A 1 -7.49 -24.20 -16.06
C MET A 1 -7.75 -22.74 -16.40
N ALA A 2 -7.94 -21.88 -15.41
CA ALA A 2 -8.26 -20.47 -15.66
C ALA A 2 -6.96 -19.70 -15.90
N GLU A 3 -6.73 -19.24 -17.13
CA GLU A 3 -5.69 -18.24 -17.42
C GLU A 3 -5.92 -17.02 -16.54
N ILE A 4 -4.86 -16.53 -15.89
CA ILE A 4 -4.86 -15.23 -15.24
C ILE A 4 -4.95 -14.19 -16.36
N ALA A 5 -6.18 -13.88 -16.77
CA ALA A 5 -6.45 -12.87 -17.78
C ALA A 5 -5.93 -11.54 -17.24
N LYS A 6 -4.87 -11.02 -17.86
CA LYS A 6 -4.45 -9.62 -17.72
C LYS A 6 -5.73 -8.78 -17.90
N PRO A 7 -6.16 -7.97 -16.91
CA PRO A 7 -7.42 -7.25 -17.06
C PRO A 7 -7.32 -6.37 -18.29
N LYS A 8 -8.22 -6.62 -19.25
CA LYS A 8 -8.22 -5.94 -20.53
C LYS A 8 -8.24 -4.42 -20.29
N GLY A 9 -7.21 -3.74 -20.77
CA GLY A 9 -7.17 -2.28 -20.87
C GLY A 9 -6.69 -1.49 -19.65
N ARG A 10 -6.16 -2.10 -18.58
CA ARG A 10 -5.53 -1.34 -17.48
C ARG A 10 -4.01 -1.55 -17.41
N PRO A 11 -3.20 -0.47 -17.31
CA PRO A 11 -1.77 -0.59 -17.03
C PRO A 11 -1.54 -1.27 -15.66
N LEU A 12 -0.48 -2.08 -15.55
CA LEU A 12 -0.20 -2.87 -14.34
C LEU A 12 0.10 -1.97 -13.13
N GLU A 13 0.67 -0.81 -13.40
CA GLU A 13 0.90 0.30 -12.48
C GLU A 13 -0.40 0.74 -11.79
N MET A 14 -1.48 0.84 -12.56
CA MET A 14 -2.79 1.17 -12.01
C MET A 14 -3.36 0.05 -11.16
N MET A 15 -3.02 -1.21 -11.43
CA MET A 15 -3.55 -2.34 -10.65
C MET A 15 -3.03 -2.35 -9.21
N VAL A 16 -1.76 -1.98 -9.02
CA VAL A 16 -1.16 -1.82 -7.68
C VAL A 16 -1.99 -0.87 -6.81
N LEU A 17 -2.55 0.18 -7.39
CA LEU A 17 -3.36 1.15 -6.63
C LEU A 17 -4.86 0.85 -6.63
N SER A 18 -5.39 0.30 -7.71
CA SER A 18 -6.84 0.16 -7.94
C SER A 18 -7.42 -1.18 -7.49
N ASP A 19 -6.60 -2.22 -7.47
CA ASP A 19 -6.96 -3.58 -7.04
C ASP A 19 -5.81 -4.27 -6.28
N PRO A 20 -5.49 -3.79 -5.07
CA PRO A 20 -4.40 -4.34 -4.29
C PRO A 20 -4.65 -5.79 -3.83
N TYR A 21 -5.91 -6.22 -3.80
CA TYR A 21 -6.28 -7.60 -3.48
C TYR A 21 -5.93 -8.57 -4.61
N TYR A 22 -6.18 -8.19 -5.86
CA TYR A 22 -5.72 -8.97 -7.00
C TYR A 22 -4.19 -9.04 -7.06
N VAL A 23 -3.50 -7.93 -6.81
CA VAL A 23 -2.03 -7.92 -6.75
C VAL A 23 -1.53 -8.88 -5.68
N LYS A 24 -2.11 -8.84 -4.47
CA LYS A 24 -1.85 -9.79 -3.38
C LYS A 24 -2.05 -11.25 -3.84
N TYR A 25 -3.17 -11.53 -4.50
CA TYR A 25 -3.47 -12.86 -5.01
C TYR A 25 -2.38 -13.36 -5.97
N VAL A 26 -1.99 -12.54 -6.96
CA VAL A 26 -0.96 -12.91 -7.94
C VAL A 26 0.42 -13.10 -7.30
N ILE A 27 0.81 -12.24 -6.35
CA ILE A 27 2.14 -12.36 -5.72
C ILE A 27 2.24 -13.54 -4.74
N ARG A 28 1.13 -13.93 -4.08
CA ARG A 28 1.16 -15.01 -3.08
C ARG A 28 0.84 -16.39 -3.67
N ARG A 29 0.14 -16.48 -4.80
CA ARG A 29 -0.16 -17.77 -5.44
C ARG A 29 1.12 -18.41 -6.00
N GLN A 30 1.14 -19.75 -5.98
CA GLN A 30 2.07 -20.54 -6.77
C GLN A 30 1.80 -20.29 -8.26
N SER A 31 2.86 -20.04 -9.02
CA SER A 31 2.76 -19.77 -10.45
C SER A 31 3.04 -21.04 -11.21
N ASP A 32 2.13 -21.41 -12.10
CA ASP A 32 2.19 -22.67 -12.84
C ASP A 32 2.59 -22.43 -14.31
N THR A 33 2.68 -21.16 -14.73
CA THR A 33 3.05 -20.78 -16.11
C THR A 33 4.11 -19.67 -16.17
N VAL A 34 4.84 -19.61 -17.30
CA VAL A 34 5.81 -18.53 -17.59
C VAL A 34 5.14 -17.16 -17.61
N GLY A 35 3.90 -17.07 -18.10
CA GLY A 35 3.13 -15.81 -18.13
C GLY A 35 2.84 -15.28 -16.74
N GLU A 36 2.43 -16.15 -15.82
CA GLU A 36 2.19 -15.79 -14.42
C GLU A 36 3.47 -15.38 -13.69
N LEU A 37 4.58 -16.07 -13.95
CA LEU A 37 5.88 -15.71 -13.38
C LEU A 37 6.32 -14.29 -13.80
N LYS A 38 6.11 -13.95 -15.09
CA LYS A 38 6.39 -12.60 -15.60
C LYS A 38 5.50 -11.55 -14.93
N LEU A 39 4.20 -11.82 -14.80
CA LEU A 39 3.26 -10.91 -14.15
C LEU A 39 3.60 -10.70 -12.67
N LYS A 40 3.95 -11.78 -11.96
CA LYS A 40 4.38 -11.74 -10.55
C LYS A 40 5.67 -10.94 -10.37
N LYS A 41 6.65 -11.13 -11.24
CA LYS A 41 7.89 -10.34 -11.25
C LYS A 41 7.60 -8.85 -11.44
N GLU A 42 6.68 -8.54 -12.34
CA GLU A 42 6.32 -7.16 -12.65
C GLU A 42 5.59 -6.48 -11.48
N PHE A 43 4.63 -7.15 -10.83
CA PHE A 43 4.02 -6.60 -9.62
C PHE A 43 5.03 -6.40 -8.49
N LYS A 44 5.96 -7.33 -8.29
CA LYS A 44 7.05 -7.14 -7.31
C LYS A 44 7.91 -5.92 -7.63
N ARG A 45 8.24 -5.70 -8.91
CA ARG A 45 8.98 -4.52 -9.37
C ARG A 45 8.21 -3.23 -9.05
N LEU A 46 6.92 -3.17 -9.37
CA LEU A 46 6.08 -2.00 -9.14
C LEU A 46 5.88 -1.73 -7.64
N ILE A 47 5.73 -2.77 -6.82
CA ILE A 47 5.67 -2.65 -5.37
C ILE A 47 6.98 -2.07 -4.82
N ALA A 48 8.14 -2.59 -5.26
CA ALA A 48 9.43 -2.06 -4.83
C ALA A 48 9.58 -0.58 -5.19
N GLN A 49 9.21 -0.18 -6.41
CA GLN A 49 9.20 1.22 -6.82
C GLN A 49 8.29 2.06 -5.95
N PHE A 50 7.08 1.57 -5.64
CA PHE A 50 6.15 2.26 -4.75
C PHE A 50 6.74 2.43 -3.34
N ASP A 51 7.38 1.40 -2.80
CA ASP A 51 7.97 1.40 -1.46
C ASP A 51 9.14 2.38 -1.35
N GLU A 52 9.97 2.49 -2.39
CA GLU A 52 11.11 3.42 -2.47
C GLU A 52 10.69 4.90 -2.54
N MET A 53 9.46 5.21 -2.96
CA MET A 53 8.99 6.59 -3.04
C MET A 53 8.94 7.25 -1.65
N LYS A 54 9.51 8.44 -1.53
CA LYS A 54 9.39 9.25 -0.31
C LYS A 54 7.96 9.77 -0.15
N MET A 55 7.50 9.89 1.09
CA MET A 55 6.26 10.62 1.36
C MET A 55 6.52 12.11 1.17
N ASN A 56 5.68 12.75 0.38
CA ASN A 56 5.58 14.19 0.21
C ASN A 56 4.67 14.78 1.32
N ALA A 57 5.02 14.50 2.56
CA ALA A 57 4.32 14.99 3.73
C ALA A 57 5.28 15.09 4.92
N GLU A 58 4.94 15.94 5.87
CA GLU A 58 5.75 16.19 7.06
C GLU A 58 5.15 15.50 8.29
N CYS A 59 6.01 15.16 9.24
CA CYS A 59 5.58 14.71 10.54
C CYS A 59 5.01 15.91 11.32
N PRO A 60 3.73 15.87 11.74
CA PRO A 60 3.06 17.00 12.38
C PRO A 60 3.69 17.40 13.72
N ASN A 61 4.46 16.51 14.35
CA ASN A 61 5.10 16.76 15.63
C ASN A 61 6.42 17.56 15.52
N CYS A 62 7.19 17.38 14.44
CA CYS A 62 8.54 17.95 14.33
C CYS A 62 8.87 18.60 12.97
N GLY A 63 7.94 18.61 12.02
CA GLY A 63 8.14 19.18 10.68
C GLY A 63 9.11 18.41 9.76
N ARG A 64 9.78 17.36 10.25
CA ARG A 64 10.67 16.53 9.41
C ARG A 64 9.85 15.72 8.39
N PRO A 65 10.43 15.33 7.25
CA PRO A 65 9.76 14.45 6.29
C PRO A 65 9.23 13.18 6.96
N ALA A 66 7.96 12.87 6.73
CA ALA A 66 7.34 11.65 7.20
C ALA A 66 7.96 10.45 6.46
N LYS A 67 8.21 9.36 7.20
CA LYS A 67 8.70 8.09 6.67
C LYS A 67 7.67 6.98 6.81
N PHE A 68 6.76 7.13 7.77
CA PHE A 68 5.80 6.12 8.15
C PHE A 68 4.39 6.69 8.23
N LEU A 69 3.43 5.82 7.95
CA LEU A 69 2.02 6.04 8.15
C LEU A 69 1.56 5.08 9.25
N ALA A 70 1.22 5.63 10.41
CA ALA A 70 0.77 4.84 11.54
C ALA A 70 -0.75 4.83 11.61
N TYR A 71 -1.37 3.65 11.69
CA TYR A 71 -2.82 3.50 11.82
C TYR A 71 -3.18 3.01 13.22
N TYR A 72 -4.30 3.52 13.73
CA TYR A 72 -4.88 3.04 14.98
C TYR A 72 -5.72 1.79 14.72
N LYS A 73 -5.44 0.67 15.40
CA LYS A 73 -6.10 -0.64 15.18
C LYS A 73 -7.63 -0.61 15.28
N SER A 74 -8.21 0.32 16.05
CA SER A 74 -9.65 0.44 16.27
C SER A 74 -10.32 1.54 15.46
N THR A 75 -9.58 2.30 14.63
CA THR A 75 -10.15 3.43 13.89
C THR A 75 -9.50 3.61 12.51
N PHE A 76 -10.15 4.32 11.60
CA PHE A 76 -9.55 4.70 10.31
C PHE A 76 -8.61 5.91 10.41
N PHE A 77 -8.30 6.38 11.64
CA PHE A 77 -7.34 7.45 11.84
C PHE A 77 -5.92 6.96 11.56
N HIS A 78 -5.18 7.81 10.89
CA HIS A 78 -3.78 7.61 10.59
C HIS A 78 -2.99 8.87 10.92
N GLU A 79 -1.74 8.69 11.28
CA GLU A 79 -0.80 9.77 11.54
C GLU A 79 0.50 9.56 10.78
N LEU A 80 1.13 10.66 10.42
CA LEU A 80 2.42 10.68 9.76
C LEU A 80 3.55 10.73 10.78
N TRP A 81 4.54 9.88 10.62
CA TRP A 81 5.65 9.79 11.57
C TRP A 81 6.99 9.77 10.87
N CYS A 82 7.96 10.53 11.39
CA CYS A 82 9.32 10.59 10.84
C CYS A 82 10.22 9.45 11.34
N GLY A 83 9.80 8.70 12.37
CA GLY A 83 10.57 7.62 12.99
C GLY A 83 11.60 8.06 14.03
N GLU A 84 11.78 9.36 14.22
CA GLU A 84 12.86 9.92 15.06
C GLU A 84 12.34 10.74 16.24
N CYS A 85 11.25 11.48 16.07
CA CYS A 85 10.60 12.15 17.20
C CYS A 85 9.79 11.12 17.99
N SER A 86 9.82 11.16 19.32
CA SER A 86 8.78 10.49 20.13
C SER A 86 7.49 11.27 19.90
N PRO A 87 6.49 10.75 19.17
CA PRO A 87 5.20 11.37 19.14
C PRO A 87 4.57 11.13 20.51
N PHE A 88 3.98 12.17 21.10
CA PHE A 88 3.23 12.10 22.36
C PHE A 88 2.24 10.91 22.40
N TRP A 89 1.74 10.51 21.22
CA TRP A 89 0.80 9.43 21.02
C TRP A 89 1.40 8.01 21.05
N LEU A 90 2.67 7.77 20.65
CA LEU A 90 3.24 6.40 20.69
C LEU A 90 3.40 5.90 22.13
N GLU A 91 3.65 6.80 23.08
CA GLU A 91 3.70 6.46 24.50
C GLU A 91 2.30 6.15 25.05
N HIS A 92 1.28 6.90 24.62
CA HIS A 92 -0.11 6.75 25.09
C HIS A 92 -0.89 5.62 24.41
N PHE A 93 -0.50 5.24 23.20
CA PHE A 93 -1.17 4.24 22.36
C PHE A 93 -0.26 3.06 22.02
N SER A 94 0.78 2.82 22.82
CA SER A 94 1.64 1.64 22.70
C SER A 94 0.79 0.36 22.61
N GLY A 95 1.02 -0.42 21.54
CA GLY A 95 0.24 -1.64 21.22
C GLY A 95 -1.05 -1.43 20.41
N ARG A 96 -1.55 -0.20 20.28
CA ARG A 96 -2.79 0.14 19.56
C ARG A 96 -2.55 0.69 18.16
N MET A 97 -1.30 0.96 17.78
CA MET A 97 -0.94 1.47 16.45
C MET A 97 -0.07 0.46 15.69
N ASP A 98 -0.34 0.31 14.40
CA ASP A 98 0.53 -0.39 13.47
C ASP A 98 1.14 0.62 12.49
N ILE A 99 2.42 0.46 12.21
CA ILE A 99 3.23 1.43 11.46
C ILE A 99 3.56 0.84 10.10
N PHE A 100 3.16 1.53 9.03
CA PHE A 100 3.39 1.07 7.66
C PHE A 100 4.22 2.07 6.88
N ASN A 101 5.23 1.58 6.17
CA ASN A 101 5.93 2.32 5.13
C ASN A 101 5.99 1.54 3.79
N THR A 102 5.61 0.26 3.80
CA THR A 102 5.59 -0.59 2.60
C THR A 102 4.19 -1.08 2.25
N TYR A 103 4.02 -1.40 0.97
CA TYR A 103 2.84 -2.05 0.42
C TYR A 103 2.57 -3.41 1.09
N MET A 104 3.62 -4.18 1.33
CA MET A 104 3.51 -5.50 1.98
C MET A 104 3.06 -5.38 3.44
N SER A 105 3.56 -4.39 4.18
CA SER A 105 3.10 -4.14 5.55
C SER A 105 1.60 -3.82 5.61
N ALA A 106 1.07 -3.08 4.64
CA ALA A 106 -0.36 -2.82 4.53
C ALA A 106 -1.18 -4.09 4.23
N LEU A 107 -0.65 -4.99 3.39
CA LEU A 107 -1.27 -6.28 3.11
C LEU A 107 -1.32 -7.17 4.34
N ASP A 108 -0.19 -7.30 5.04
CA ASP A 108 -0.06 -8.17 6.19
C ASP A 108 -0.93 -7.66 7.36
N TYR A 109 -1.00 -6.35 7.56
CA TYR A 109 -1.90 -5.75 8.54
C TYR A 109 -3.38 -6.10 8.31
N VAL A 110 -3.87 -5.88 7.09
CA VAL A 110 -5.27 -6.13 6.77
C VAL A 110 -5.61 -7.62 6.92
N ASP A 111 -4.67 -8.50 6.59
CA ASP A 111 -4.86 -9.94 6.75
C ASP A 111 -4.90 -10.37 8.21
N SER A 112 -3.98 -9.85 9.03
CA SER A 112 -3.84 -10.26 10.42
C SER A 112 -4.87 -9.62 11.35
N PHE A 113 -5.30 -8.40 11.07
CA PHE A 113 -6.10 -7.60 12.03
C PHE A 113 -7.44 -7.13 11.48
N CYS A 114 -7.63 -7.11 10.17
CA CYS A 114 -8.86 -6.62 9.54
C CYS A 114 -9.60 -7.69 8.75
N TYR A 115 -9.34 -8.97 9.05
CA TYR A 115 -10.00 -10.12 8.43
C TYR A 115 -9.96 -10.13 6.89
N GLY A 116 -8.93 -9.52 6.29
CA GLY A 116 -8.79 -9.44 4.83
C GLY A 116 -9.72 -8.42 4.16
N ASP A 117 -10.21 -7.40 4.88
CA ASP A 117 -11.09 -6.36 4.34
C ASP A 117 -10.48 -5.65 3.11
N ARG A 118 -11.05 -5.95 1.94
CA ARG A 118 -10.60 -5.44 0.65
C ARG A 118 -10.77 -3.92 0.52
N SER A 119 -11.83 -3.37 1.11
CA SER A 119 -12.13 -1.94 1.06
C SER A 119 -11.12 -1.17 1.91
N LEU A 120 -10.78 -1.69 3.08
CA LEU A 120 -9.78 -1.09 3.96
C LEU A 120 -8.38 -1.16 3.33
N LEU A 121 -7.96 -2.31 2.79
CA LEU A 121 -6.70 -2.42 2.07
C LEU A 121 -6.60 -1.39 0.95
N LYS A 122 -7.66 -1.27 0.15
CA LYS A 122 -7.73 -0.27 -0.92
C LYS A 122 -7.64 1.16 -0.39
N ALA A 123 -8.26 1.47 0.75
CA ALA A 123 -8.17 2.78 1.38
C ALA A 123 -6.74 3.09 1.85
N ILE A 124 -6.07 2.14 2.51
CA ILE A 124 -4.68 2.29 3.00
C ILE A 124 -3.72 2.52 1.84
N ILE A 125 -3.77 1.67 0.81
CA ILE A 125 -2.91 1.81 -0.37
C ILE A 125 -3.14 3.14 -1.08
N ARG A 126 -4.40 3.59 -1.21
CA ARG A 126 -4.71 4.90 -1.82
C ARG A 126 -4.22 6.08 -0.97
N ASN A 127 -4.28 5.98 0.35
CA ASN A 127 -3.74 7.01 1.22
C ASN A 127 -2.21 7.07 1.13
N LEU A 128 -1.52 5.93 1.17
CA LEU A 128 -0.08 5.86 0.94
C LEU A 128 0.30 6.43 -0.44
N ALA A 129 -0.46 6.12 -1.48
CA ALA A 129 -0.25 6.66 -2.82
C ALA A 129 -0.36 8.19 -2.84
N ARG A 130 -1.42 8.75 -2.24
CA ARG A 130 -1.59 10.22 -2.11
C ARG A 130 -0.41 10.87 -1.40
N LEU A 131 0.01 10.27 -0.29
CA LEU A 131 1.15 10.77 0.49
C LEU A 131 2.46 10.69 -0.29
N LYS A 132 2.62 9.71 -1.18
CA LYS A 132 3.77 9.60 -2.10
C LYS A 132 3.61 10.46 -3.37
N GLY A 133 2.60 11.34 -3.43
CA GLY A 133 2.35 12.24 -4.57
C GLY A 133 1.69 11.58 -5.78
N LEU A 134 1.23 10.33 -5.66
CA LEU A 134 0.51 9.64 -6.72
C LEU A 134 -0.98 10.01 -6.69
N SER A 135 -1.51 10.47 -7.82
CA SER A 135 -2.95 10.75 -7.95
C SER A 135 -3.76 9.44 -7.90
N PRO A 136 -4.72 9.30 -6.97
CA PRO A 136 -5.62 8.15 -6.95
C PRO A 136 -6.69 8.21 -8.04
N LYS A 137 -6.74 9.29 -8.84
CA LYS A 137 -7.60 9.45 -10.01
C LYS A 137 -6.92 8.93 -11.30
N LEU A 138 -6.24 7.78 -11.25
CA LEU A 138 -5.91 7.08 -12.49
C LEU A 138 -7.16 6.35 -13.02
N ASN A 139 -8.13 7.12 -13.50
CA ASN A 139 -9.24 6.64 -14.29
C ASN A 139 -8.82 6.69 -15.76
N ALA A 140 -8.09 5.70 -16.28
CA ALA A 140 -7.88 5.40 -17.70
C ALA A 140 -7.51 6.53 -18.71
N ARG A 141 -7.29 7.78 -18.28
CA ARG A 141 -7.25 8.96 -19.18
C ARG A 141 -6.02 9.85 -19.01
N GLU A 142 -5.24 9.64 -17.96
CA GLU A 142 -4.03 10.44 -17.67
C GLU A 142 -2.74 9.61 -17.72
N ALA A 143 -2.72 8.56 -18.54
CA ALA A 143 -1.49 8.01 -19.09
C ALA A 143 -1.41 8.48 -20.55
N LYS A 144 -0.94 9.70 -20.76
CA LYS A 144 -0.58 10.24 -22.07
C LYS A 144 0.78 10.89 -21.96
#